data_AF-A0A1G2L820-F1
#
_entry.id   AF-A0A1G2L820-F1
#
_cell.length_a   1.000
_cell.length_b   1.000
_cell.length_c   1.000
_cell.angle_alpha   90.00
_cell.angle_beta   90.00
_cell.angle_gamma   90.00
#
_symmetry.space_group_name_H-M   'P 1'
#
loop_
_entity.id
_entity.type
_entity.pdbx_description
1 polymer ?
#
loop_
_entity_poly.entity_id
_entity_poly.type
_entity_poly.pdbx_seq_one_letter_code
_entity_poly.pdbx_strand_id
1 'polypeptide(L)'
;MRFFSNLRYQFSFGDLAPIHVGDVAINPEWTWIEVQNPKGRRNGNGFHGFGDSAGIKARAKLTVVAIDGDQVLVSYESPKGQGFGSEAGNGTLFFVSQLEFIGMTAKYHREQASQSERKARVLRLLRETLSSETA
;
A
#
# COMPACT_ATOMS: atom_id res chain seq x y z
N MET A 1 32.34 21.77 -9.34
CA MET A 1 31.44 22.03 -8.18
C MET A 1 30.10 21.39 -8.48
N ARG A 2 29.63 20.47 -7.63
CA ARG A 2 28.34 19.77 -7.79
C ARG A 2 27.26 20.56 -7.05
N PHE A 3 26.26 21.07 -7.77
CA PHE A 3 25.04 21.61 -7.17
C PHE A 3 24.08 20.46 -6.88
N PHE A 4 23.87 20.15 -5.60
CA PHE A 4 22.76 19.31 -5.18
C PHE A 4 21.53 20.20 -5.05
N SER A 5 20.62 20.10 -6.01
CA SER A 5 19.29 20.70 -5.94
C SER A 5 18.45 19.95 -4.90
N ASN A 6 18.26 20.57 -3.74
CA ASN A 6 17.26 20.18 -2.75
C ASN A 6 15.86 20.36 -3.34
N LEU A 7 15.24 19.29 -3.85
CA LEU A 7 13.80 19.29 -4.14
C LEU A 7 13.04 19.26 -2.80
N ARG A 8 12.66 20.44 -2.31
CA ARG A 8 11.56 20.57 -1.35
C ARG A 8 10.26 20.41 -2.13
N TYR A 9 9.63 19.24 -2.05
CA TYR A 9 8.23 19.10 -2.43
C TYR A 9 7.37 19.78 -1.36
N GLN A 10 7.01 21.04 -1.59
CA GLN A 10 5.84 21.65 -0.95
C GLN A 10 4.61 20.98 -1.59
N PHE A 11 3.87 20.21 -0.81
CA PHE A 11 2.51 19.80 -1.20
C PHE A 11 1.62 21.03 -1.06
N SER A 12 1.34 21.70 -2.17
CA SER A 12 0.27 22.69 -2.26
C SER A 12 -1.06 21.93 -2.34
N PHE A 13 -1.99 22.19 -1.43
CA PHE A 13 -3.33 21.58 -1.36
C PHE A 13 -4.26 21.93 -2.54
N GLY A 14 -3.73 22.52 -3.63
CA GLY A 14 -4.51 23.05 -4.75
C GLY A 14 -4.71 22.08 -5.93
N ASP A 15 -3.87 21.06 -6.07
CA ASP A 15 -3.83 20.23 -7.29
C ASP A 15 -3.81 18.72 -6.99
N LEU A 16 -4.56 18.28 -5.98
CA LEU A 16 -4.88 16.85 -5.90
C LEU A 16 -5.98 16.57 -6.90
N ALA A 17 -5.65 15.83 -7.95
CA ALA A 17 -6.64 15.38 -8.93
C ALA A 17 -7.82 14.74 -8.17
N PRO A 18 -9.07 15.11 -8.50
CA PRO A 18 -10.23 14.58 -7.80
C PRO A 18 -10.27 13.05 -7.95
N ILE A 19 -10.60 12.35 -6.87
CA ILE A 19 -10.79 10.90 -6.88
C ILE A 19 -12.12 10.59 -7.57
N HIS A 20 -12.13 9.56 -8.41
CA HIS A 20 -13.33 9.05 -9.09
C HIS A 20 -13.62 7.61 -8.69
N VAL A 21 -14.89 7.21 -8.82
CA VAL A 21 -15.28 5.81 -8.70
C VAL A 21 -14.56 5.00 -9.79
N GLY A 22 -13.94 3.89 -9.39
CA GLY A 22 -13.09 3.07 -10.25
C GLY A 22 -11.60 3.40 -10.18
N ASP A 23 -11.20 4.48 -9.53
CA ASP A 23 -9.78 4.78 -9.29
C ASP A 23 -9.14 3.67 -8.44
N VAL A 24 -7.84 3.45 -8.66
CA VAL A 24 -7.09 2.37 -8.02
C VAL A 24 -5.88 2.90 -7.28
N ALA A 25 -5.73 2.50 -6.03
CA ALA A 25 -4.51 2.68 -5.25
C ALA A 25 -3.85 1.34 -4.94
N ILE A 26 -2.53 1.37 -4.73
CA ILE A 26 -1.76 0.21 -4.27
C ILE A 26 -1.43 0.39 -2.80
N ASN A 27 -1.91 -0.53 -1.97
CA ASN A 27 -1.61 -0.52 -0.54
C ASN A 27 -0.10 -0.74 -0.33
N PRO A 28 0.64 0.19 0.30
CA PRO A 28 2.10 0.08 0.41
C PRO A 28 2.55 -1.04 1.35
N GLU A 29 1.81 -1.27 2.44
CA GLU A 29 2.24 -2.11 3.56
C GLU A 29 1.12 -3.02 4.07
N TRP A 30 1.40 -3.85 5.06
CA TRP A 30 0.34 -4.60 5.74
C TRP A 30 -0.43 -3.67 6.68
N THR A 31 -1.76 -3.62 6.54
CA THR A 31 -2.60 -2.70 7.31
C THR A 31 -3.80 -3.44 7.89
N TRP A 32 -4.21 -3.10 9.11
CA TRP A 32 -5.44 -3.60 9.71
C TRP A 32 -6.60 -2.66 9.41
N ILE A 33 -7.74 -3.23 9.04
CA ILE A 33 -8.97 -2.50 8.71
C ILE A 33 -10.16 -3.08 9.46
N GLU A 34 -11.20 -2.27 9.57
CA GLU A 34 -12.52 -2.72 9.96
C GLU A 34 -13.35 -3.04 8.71
N VAL A 35 -13.93 -4.24 8.68
CA VAL A 35 -14.70 -4.76 7.54
C VAL A 35 -16.09 -4.13 7.52
N GLN A 36 -16.46 -3.53 6.39
CA GLN A 36 -17.75 -2.87 6.19
C GLN A 36 -18.68 -3.66 5.26
N ASN A 37 -18.45 -4.98 5.10
CA ASN A 37 -19.28 -5.84 4.26
C ASN A 37 -20.59 -6.23 4.98
N PRO A 38 -21.78 -5.84 4.49
CA PRO A 38 -23.04 -6.18 5.16
C PRO A 38 -23.35 -7.69 5.15
N LYS A 39 -22.80 -8.44 4.20
CA LYS A 39 -22.94 -9.91 4.11
C LYS A 39 -21.69 -10.68 4.55
N GLY A 40 -20.71 -9.97 5.12
CA GLY A 40 -19.36 -10.45 5.39
C GLY A 40 -18.64 -11.05 4.18
N ARG A 41 -17.39 -11.49 4.39
CA ARG A 41 -16.55 -12.11 3.36
C ARG A 41 -15.81 -13.31 3.92
N ARG A 42 -15.81 -14.41 3.16
CA ARG A 42 -14.94 -15.55 3.45
C ARG A 42 -13.52 -15.29 2.95
N ASN A 43 -12.55 -15.69 3.74
CA ASN A 43 -11.18 -15.92 3.29
C ASN A 43 -10.75 -17.32 3.74
N GLY A 44 -10.73 -18.29 2.81
CA GLY A 44 -10.27 -19.67 3.05
C GLY A 44 -10.82 -20.32 4.32
N ASN A 45 -10.11 -20.12 5.43
CA ASN A 45 -10.35 -20.71 6.75
C ASN A 45 -11.27 -19.90 7.68
N GLY A 46 -11.71 -18.70 7.29
CA GLY A 46 -12.50 -17.81 8.15
C GLY A 46 -13.55 -16.98 7.42
N PHE A 47 -14.43 -16.35 8.19
CA PHE A 47 -15.41 -15.37 7.73
C PHE A 47 -15.23 -14.08 8.52
N HIS A 48 -15.14 -12.96 7.81
CA HIS A 48 -15.11 -11.63 8.39
C HIS A 48 -16.46 -10.95 8.15
N GLY A 49 -17.22 -10.74 9.22
CA GLY A 49 -18.47 -10.01 9.24
C GLY A 49 -18.27 -8.49 9.26
N PHE A 50 -19.38 -7.77 9.20
CA PHE A 50 -19.40 -6.33 9.41
C PHE A 50 -18.88 -5.99 10.83
N GLY A 51 -17.92 -5.06 10.93
CA GLY A 51 -17.26 -4.67 12.17
C GLY A 51 -16.05 -5.53 12.55
N ASP A 52 -15.78 -6.63 11.85
CA ASP A 52 -14.61 -7.46 12.14
C ASP A 52 -13.31 -6.78 11.71
N SER A 53 -12.22 -7.04 12.45
CA SER A 53 -10.89 -6.62 12.04
C SER A 53 -10.27 -7.64 11.07
N ALA A 54 -9.73 -7.15 9.95
CA ALA A 54 -9.03 -7.97 8.96
C ALA A 54 -7.78 -7.26 8.43
N GLY A 55 -6.78 -8.04 8.03
CA GLY A 55 -5.55 -7.50 7.48
C GLY A 55 -5.60 -7.38 5.95
N ILE A 56 -5.15 -6.26 5.41
CA ILE A 56 -4.96 -6.06 3.97
C ILE A 56 -3.47 -6.08 3.64
N LYS A 57 -3.12 -6.87 2.62
CA LYS A 57 -1.73 -7.11 2.23
C LYS A 57 -1.06 -5.86 1.66
N ALA A 58 0.24 -5.78 1.90
CA ALA A 58 1.11 -4.96 1.08
C ALA A 58 0.95 -5.35 -0.40
N ARG A 59 0.96 -4.37 -1.29
CA ARG A 59 0.73 -4.49 -2.74
C ARG A 59 -0.68 -4.88 -3.16
N ALA A 60 -1.64 -4.92 -2.24
CA ALA A 60 -3.03 -5.12 -2.61
C ALA A 60 -3.55 -3.94 -3.42
N LYS A 61 -4.48 -4.24 -4.34
CA LYS A 61 -5.19 -3.19 -5.08
C LYS A 61 -6.43 -2.80 -4.29
N LEU A 62 -6.63 -1.50 -4.17
CA LEU A 62 -7.81 -0.90 -3.57
C LEU A 62 -8.53 -0.09 -4.64
N THR A 63 -9.74 -0.49 -4.99
CA THR A 63 -10.54 0.16 -6.03
C THR A 63 -11.66 0.97 -5.39
N VAL A 64 -11.81 2.24 -5.76
CA VAL A 64 -12.90 3.11 -5.25
C VAL A 64 -14.25 2.59 -5.74
N VAL A 65 -15.14 2.34 -4.80
CA VAL A 65 -16.52 1.90 -5.03
C VAL A 65 -17.50 3.07 -4.85
N ALA A 66 -17.28 3.91 -3.85
CA ALA A 66 -18.09 5.09 -3.58
C ALA A 66 -17.26 6.17 -2.88
N ILE A 67 -17.74 7.41 -2.95
CA ILE A 67 -17.14 8.58 -2.30
C ILE A 67 -18.22 9.20 -1.42
N ASP A 68 -17.89 9.42 -0.15
CA ASP A 68 -18.77 10.04 0.84
C ASP A 68 -18.00 11.08 1.64
N GLY A 69 -18.17 12.36 1.29
CA GLY A 69 -17.41 13.45 1.90
C GLY A 69 -15.89 13.27 1.72
N ASP A 70 -15.17 13.26 2.84
CA ASP A 70 -13.71 13.06 2.92
C ASP A 70 -13.28 11.59 2.94
N GLN A 71 -14.23 10.66 2.91
CA GLN A 71 -14.01 9.23 2.94
C GLN A 71 -14.27 8.61 1.57
N VAL A 72 -13.50 7.57 1.25
CA VAL A 72 -13.69 6.74 0.06
C VAL A 72 -13.90 5.30 0.49
N LEU A 73 -15.00 4.72 0.03
CA LEU A 73 -15.27 3.30 0.19
C LEU A 73 -14.48 2.56 -0.88
N VAL A 74 -13.60 1.65 -0.47
CA VAL A 74 -12.75 0.89 -1.38
C VAL A 74 -13.04 -0.60 -1.30
N SER A 75 -12.84 -1.30 -2.41
CA SER A 75 -12.85 -2.75 -2.50
C SER A 75 -11.42 -3.29 -2.53
N TYR A 76 -11.15 -4.25 -1.66
CA TYR A 76 -9.89 -4.98 -1.55
C TYR A 76 -9.75 -6.08 -2.62
N GLU A 77 -8.61 -6.11 -3.30
CA GLU A 77 -8.15 -7.22 -4.12
C GLU A 77 -6.72 -7.63 -3.72
N SER A 78 -6.61 -8.86 -3.21
CA SER A 78 -5.36 -9.47 -2.78
C SER A 78 -4.39 -9.70 -3.96
N PRO A 79 -3.09 -9.43 -3.79
CA PRO A 79 -2.09 -9.83 -4.77
C PRO A 79 -1.97 -11.36 -4.81
N LYS A 80 -1.68 -11.92 -5.99
CA LYS A 80 -1.48 -13.38 -6.16
C LYS A 80 -0.35 -13.89 -5.24
N GLY A 81 -0.65 -14.92 -4.44
CA GLY A 81 0.31 -15.61 -3.56
C GLY A 81 -0.30 -16.02 -2.21
N GLN A 82 0.31 -17.00 -1.54
CA GLN A 82 -0.06 -17.36 -0.16
C GLN A 82 0.23 -16.17 0.77
N GLY A 83 -0.77 -15.79 1.56
CA GLY A 83 -0.64 -14.81 2.64
C GLY A 83 -0.33 -15.47 3.97
N PHE A 84 0.28 -14.72 4.88
CA PHE A 84 0.37 -15.06 6.30
C PHE A 84 -0.57 -14.12 7.08
N GLY A 85 -1.22 -14.61 8.14
CA GLY A 85 -2.12 -13.83 9.01
C GLY A 85 -3.62 -13.89 8.64
N SER A 86 -4.44 -13.15 9.39
CA SER A 86 -5.90 -13.04 9.20
C SER A 86 -6.24 -12.03 8.10
N GLU A 87 -5.88 -12.39 6.87
CA GLU A 87 -6.10 -11.55 5.70
C GLU A 87 -7.60 -11.38 5.39
N ALA A 88 -8.00 -10.20 4.92
CA ALA A 88 -9.32 -9.93 4.39
C ALA A 88 -9.59 -10.77 3.13
N GLY A 89 -10.85 -11.15 2.90
CA GLY A 89 -11.26 -11.80 1.65
C GLY A 89 -11.34 -10.81 0.49
N ASN A 90 -11.10 -11.24 -0.75
CA ASN A 90 -11.31 -10.39 -1.93
C ASN A 90 -12.74 -9.83 -1.97
N GLY A 91 -12.87 -8.57 -2.36
CA GLY A 91 -14.14 -7.82 -2.34
C GLY A 91 -14.57 -7.38 -0.94
N THR A 92 -13.66 -7.40 0.04
CA THR A 92 -13.85 -6.72 1.33
C THR A 92 -13.93 -5.22 1.10
N LEU A 93 -14.91 -4.58 1.71
CA LEU A 93 -15.19 -3.16 1.64
C LEU A 93 -14.77 -2.51 2.96
N PHE A 94 -14.16 -1.34 2.88
CA PHE A 94 -13.79 -0.53 4.03
C PHE A 94 -13.58 0.92 3.61
N PHE A 95 -13.64 1.84 4.56
CA PHE A 95 -13.37 3.25 4.31
C PHE A 95 -11.89 3.58 4.51
N VAL A 96 -11.40 4.50 3.70
CA VAL A 96 -10.13 5.21 3.91
C VAL A 96 -10.37 6.69 3.61
N SER A 97 -9.56 7.57 4.21
CA SER A 97 -9.66 8.99 3.85
C SER A 97 -9.17 9.24 2.42
N GLN A 98 -9.69 10.28 1.76
CA GLN A 98 -9.20 10.71 0.45
C GLN A 98 -7.69 10.97 0.46
N LEU A 99 -7.17 11.59 1.52
CA LEU A 99 -5.75 11.89 1.69
C LEU A 99 -4.90 10.62 1.76
N GLU A 100 -5.34 9.62 2.53
CA GLU A 100 -4.64 8.33 2.60
C GLU A 100 -4.65 7.63 1.25
N PHE A 101 -5.81 7.59 0.58
CA PHE A 101 -5.96 6.94 -0.73
C PHE A 101 -5.00 7.50 -1.77
N ILE A 102 -4.93 8.83 -1.88
CA ILE A 102 -4.01 9.52 -2.80
C ILE A 102 -2.54 9.25 -2.41
N GLY A 103 -2.23 9.22 -1.12
CA GLY A 103 -0.89 9.01 -0.60
C GLY A 103 -0.37 7.58 -0.79
N MET A 104 -1.24 6.57 -0.86
CA MET A 104 -0.87 5.15 -0.91
C MET A 104 0.03 4.80 -2.09
N THR A 105 -0.35 5.17 -3.31
CA THR A 105 0.44 4.85 -4.51
C THR A 105 1.80 5.54 -4.51
N ALA A 106 1.85 6.80 -4.08
CA ALA A 106 3.11 7.54 -3.96
C ALA A 106 4.03 6.91 -2.89
N LYS A 107 3.47 6.51 -1.73
CA LYS A 107 4.20 5.81 -0.67
C LYS A 107 4.73 4.47 -1.17
N TYR A 108 3.92 3.70 -1.89
CA TYR A 108 4.30 2.41 -2.49
C TYR A 108 5.53 2.54 -3.39
N HIS A 109 5.52 3.49 -4.33
CA HIS A 109 6.66 3.68 -5.24
C HIS A 109 7.93 4.16 -4.52
N ARG A 110 7.80 5.03 -3.50
CA ARG A 110 8.94 5.46 -2.68
C ARG A 110 9.57 4.30 -1.92
N GLU A 111 8.74 3.44 -1.32
CA GLU A 111 9.22 2.26 -0.61
C GLU A 111 9.91 1.27 -1.55
N GLN A 112 9.34 1.04 -2.73
CA GLN A 112 9.94 0.16 -3.73
C GLN A 112 11.30 0.68 -4.20
N ALA A 113 11.42 1.98 -4.47
CA ALA A 113 12.68 2.62 -4.82
C ALA A 113 13.71 2.48 -3.69
N SER A 114 13.33 2.80 -2.46
CA SER A 114 14.20 2.68 -1.28
C SER A 114 14.70 1.25 -1.05
N GLN A 115 13.84 0.24 -1.22
CA GLN A 115 14.24 -1.16 -1.13
C GLN A 115 15.26 -1.55 -2.21
N SER A 116 15.07 -1.07 -3.44
CA SER A 116 15.99 -1.34 -4.54
C SER A 116 17.37 -0.73 -4.29
N GLU A 117 17.42 0.51 -3.78
CA GLU A 117 18.67 1.19 -3.41
C GLU A 117 19.39 0.49 -2.26
N ARG A 118 18.66 0.08 -1.23
CA ARG A 118 19.21 -0.69 -0.10
C ARG A 118 19.80 -2.00 -0.58
N LYS A 119 19.09 -2.74 -1.44
CA LYS A 119 19.58 -4.00 -2.01
C LYS A 119 20.87 -3.79 -2.81
N ALA A 120 20.92 -2.75 -3.64
CA ALA A 120 22.13 -2.41 -4.40
C ALA A 120 23.31 -2.07 -3.48
N ARG A 121 23.07 -1.31 -2.41
CA ARG A 121 24.08 -0.97 -1.41
C ARG A 121 24.60 -2.21 -0.67
N VAL A 122 23.72 -3.11 -0.24
CA VAL A 122 24.10 -4.37 0.43
C VAL A 122 24.94 -5.24 -0.50
N LEU A 123 24.52 -5.42 -1.75
CA LEU A 123 25.28 -6.22 -2.73
C LEU A 123 26.67 -5.65 -3.00
N ARG A 124 26.80 -4.32 -3.03
CA ARG A 124 28.11 -3.67 -3.19
C ARG A 124 29.02 -3.96 -1.98
N LEU A 125 28.51 -3.73 -0.76
CA LEU A 125 29.27 -3.95 0.47
C LEU A 125 29.71 -5.41 0.61
N LEU A 126 28.82 -6.37 0.31
CA LEU A 126 29.16 -7.80 0.36
C LEU A 126 30.29 -8.17 -0.62
N ARG A 127 30.29 -7.60 -1.83
CA ARG A 127 31.37 -7.84 -2.80
C ARG A 127 32.71 -7.27 -2.33
N GLU A 128 32.69 -6.07 -1.76
CA GLU A 128 33.88 -5.41 -1.20
C GLU A 128 34.46 -6.22 -0.03
N THR A 129 33.62 -6.69 0.90
CA THR A 129 34.04 -7.54 2.03
C THR A 129 34.63 -8.88 1.57
N LEU A 130 33.95 -9.59 0.67
CA LEU A 130 34.43 -10.89 0.17
C LEU A 130 35.76 -10.77 -0.59
N SER A 131 35.96 -9.67 -1.30
CA SER A 131 37.21 -9.43 -2.03
C SER A 131 38.37 -9.05 -1.08
N SER A 132 38.06 -8.44 0.06
CA SER A 132 39.05 -8.09 1.09
C SER A 132 39.49 -9.26 1.98
N GLU A 133 38.68 -10.32 2.09
CA GLU A 133 39.04 -11.54 2.84
C GLU A 133 39.89 -12.52 2.02
N THR A 134 39.87 -12.42 0.69
CA THR A 134 40.64 -13.27 -0.22
C THR A 134 42.00 -12.71 -0.66
N ALA A 135 42.36 -11.50 -0.22
CA ALA A 135 43.60 -10.80 -0.56
C ALA A 135 44.55 -10.76 0.63
#